data_AF-W0UA14-F1
#
_entry.id   AF-W0UA14-F1
#
_cell.length_a   1.000
_cell.length_b   1.000
_cell.length_c   1.000
_cell.angle_alpha   90.00
_cell.angle_beta   90.00
_cell.angle_gamma   90.00
#
_symmetry.space_group_name_H-M   'P 1'
#
loop_
_entity.id
_entity.type
_entity.pdbx_description
1 polymer ?
#
loop_
_entity_poly.entity_id
_entity_poly.type
_entity_poly.pdbx_seq_one_letter_code
_entity_poly.pdbx_strand_id
1 'polypeptide(L)'
;IEHNRGHHVRVATPEDPASSRLGESFWAFLPRTVIGSARSAWNLERERLARSGQGPWTLRNDVLNAWLMSVALFGSLILWLGPVIIPFLLIQTAYGFMLLEVVN
;
A
#
# COMPACT_ATOMS: atom_id res chain seq x y z
N ILE A 1 6.28 -4.35 -0.10
CA ILE A 1 6.81 -4.59 1.27
C ILE A 1 5.87 -5.52 2.01
N GLU A 2 4.63 -5.06 2.20
CA GLU A 2 3.57 -5.79 2.90
C GLU A 2 3.33 -7.17 2.30
N HIS A 3 3.04 -7.26 1.00
CA HIS A 3 2.75 -8.55 0.35
C HIS A 3 3.82 -9.61 0.66
N ASN A 4 5.09 -9.32 0.35
CA ASN A 4 6.19 -10.29 0.51
C ASN A 4 6.59 -10.57 1.97
N ARG A 5 6.57 -9.56 2.85
CA ARG A 5 7.14 -9.67 4.21
C ARG A 5 6.07 -9.72 5.31
N GLY A 6 4.82 -9.50 4.95
CA GLY A 6 3.64 -9.50 5.80
C GLY A 6 2.69 -10.61 5.37
N HIS A 7 1.96 -10.39 4.28
CA HIS A 7 0.95 -11.33 3.78
C HIS A 7 1.49 -12.75 3.57
N HIS A 8 2.54 -12.97 2.77
CA HIS A 8 3.09 -14.32 2.55
C HIS A 8 3.54 -15.04 3.83
N VAL A 9 3.91 -14.30 4.88
CA VAL A 9 4.32 -14.85 6.18
C VAL A 9 3.11 -15.24 7.04
N ARG A 10 1.98 -14.54 6.86
CA ARG A 10 0.78 -14.64 7.71
C ARG A 10 -0.48 -15.04 6.93
N VAL A 11 -0.33 -15.51 5.69
CA VAL A 11 -1.45 -15.78 4.79
C VAL A 11 -2.48 -16.70 5.47
N ALA A 12 -3.76 -16.36 5.32
CA ALA A 12 -4.91 -17.02 5.94
C ALA A 12 -4.92 -17.03 7.48
N THR A 13 -4.14 -16.20 8.16
CA THR A 13 -4.20 -16.01 9.62
C THR A 13 -5.01 -14.76 10.01
N PRO A 14 -5.55 -14.68 11.25
CA PRO A 14 -6.28 -13.49 11.71
C PRO A 14 -5.49 -12.18 11.65
N GLU A 15 -4.17 -12.24 11.72
CA GLU A 15 -3.25 -11.10 11.71
C GLU A 15 -2.94 -10.59 10.29
N ASP A 16 -3.36 -11.31 9.25
CA ASP A 16 -3.16 -10.90 7.86
C ASP A 16 -4.32 -10.02 7.36
N PRO A 17 -4.06 -8.74 7.09
CA PRO A 17 -5.08 -7.85 6.55
C PRO A 17 -5.50 -8.20 5.11
N ALA A 18 -4.62 -8.84 4.34
CA ALA A 18 -4.82 -9.10 2.92
C ALA A 18 -5.59 -10.41 2.63
N SER A 19 -5.72 -11.31 3.61
CA SER A 19 -6.62 -12.46 3.48
C SER A 19 -8.06 -12.07 3.82
N SER A 20 -9.00 -12.33 2.92
CA SER A 20 -10.42 -12.20 3.21
C SER A 20 -10.88 -13.23 4.25
N ARG A 21 -11.82 -12.84 5.11
CA ARG A 21 -12.43 -13.76 6.07
C ARG A 21 -13.54 -14.54 5.37
N LEU A 22 -13.82 -15.75 5.85
CA LEU A 22 -14.93 -16.55 5.33
C LEU A 22 -16.25 -15.77 5.46
N GLY A 23 -16.93 -15.58 4.33
CA GLY A 23 -18.20 -14.84 4.26
C GLY A 23 -18.07 -13.31 4.30
N GLU A 24 -16.85 -12.76 4.28
CA GLU A 24 -16.63 -11.32 4.21
C GLU A 24 -16.95 -10.80 2.80
N SER A 25 -17.81 -9.78 2.71
CA SER A 25 -18.09 -9.14 1.42
C SER A 25 -16.88 -8.33 0.97
N PHE A 26 -16.70 -8.20 -0.35
CA PHE A 26 -15.62 -7.38 -0.91
C PHE A 26 -15.61 -5.95 -0.34
N TRP A 27 -16.78 -5.35 -0.14
CA TRP A 27 -16.90 -3.99 0.37
C TRP A 27 -16.52 -3.85 1.85
N ALA A 28 -16.65 -4.91 2.64
CA ALA A 28 -16.14 -4.96 4.02
C ALA A 28 -14.64 -5.25 4.05
N PHE A 29 -14.18 -6.14 3.15
CA PHE A 29 -12.78 -6.50 3.00
C PHE A 29 -11.91 -5.33 2.54
N LEU A 30 -12.33 -4.61 1.49
CA LEU A 30 -11.53 -3.58 0.81
C LEU A 30 -10.96 -2.51 1.77
N PRO A 31 -11.77 -1.79 2.59
CA PRO A 31 -11.21 -0.80 3.50
C PRO A 31 -10.33 -1.43 4.59
N ARG A 32 -10.63 -2.67 5.02
CA ARG A 32 -9.84 -3.40 6.02
C ARG A 32 -8.45 -3.76 5.49
N THR A 33 -8.38 -4.33 4.28
CA THR A 33 -7.10 -4.67 3.65
C THR A 33 -6.28 -3.41 3.38
N VAL A 34 -6.86 -2.35 2.80
CA VAL A 34 -6.13 -1.09 2.52
C VAL A 34 -5.43 -0.56 3.76
N ILE A 35 -6.20 -0.34 4.83
CA ILE A 35 -5.71 0.30 6.06
C ILE A 35 -4.78 -0.65 6.81
N GLY A 36 -5.16 -1.93 6.88
CA GLY A 36 -4.37 -2.97 7.54
C GLY A 36 -3.00 -3.16 6.87
N SER A 37 -2.98 -3.25 5.54
CA SER A 37 -1.78 -3.42 4.74
C SER A 37 -0.87 -2.19 4.82
N ALA A 38 -1.43 -0.97 4.79
CA ALA A 38 -0.64 0.25 5.00
C ALA A 38 0.03 0.28 6.40
N ARG A 39 -0.71 -0.10 7.45
CA ARG A 39 -0.16 -0.19 8.82
C ARG A 39 0.88 -1.31 8.96
N SER A 40 0.61 -2.48 8.39
CA SER A 40 1.53 -3.63 8.34
C SER A 40 2.84 -3.24 7.65
N ALA A 41 2.79 -2.60 6.48
CA ALA A 41 3.95 -2.11 5.75
C ALA A 41 4.80 -1.14 6.60
N TRP A 42 4.15 -0.18 7.25
CA TRP A 42 4.83 0.81 8.08
C TRP A 42 5.54 0.17 9.28
N ASN A 43 4.87 -0.75 9.98
CA ASN A 43 5.45 -1.44 11.12
C ASN A 43 6.64 -2.31 10.72
N LEU A 44 6.52 -3.06 9.62
CA LEU A 44 7.62 -3.87 9.07
C LEU A 44 8.85 -3.03 8.74
N GLU A 45 8.67 -1.86 8.12
CA GLU A 45 9.78 -0.95 7.83
C GLU A 45 10.37 -0.30 9.07
N ARG A 46 9.52 0.11 10.01
CA ARG A 46 9.95 0.66 11.30
C ARG A 46 10.82 -0.34 12.06
N GLU A 47 10.41 -1.61 12.13
CA GLU A 47 11.19 -2.67 12.78
C GLU A 47 12.50 -2.96 12.03
N ARG A 48 12.47 -3.02 10.69
CA ARG A 48 13.66 -3.20 9.87
C ARG A 48 14.70 -2.12 10.13
N LEU A 49 14.27 -0.85 10.16
CA LEU A 49 15.14 0.30 10.37
C LEU A 49 15.64 0.37 11.81
N ALA A 50 14.81 0.05 12.79
CA ALA A 50 15.19 0.00 14.20
C ALA A 50 16.32 -1.02 14.45
N ARG A 51 16.30 -2.19 13.77
CA ARG A 51 17.40 -3.17 13.82
C ARG A 51 18.74 -2.62 13.30
N SER A 52 18.72 -1.55 12.53
CA SER A 52 19.90 -0.85 12.01
C SER A 52 20.22 0.47 12.74
N GLY A 53 19.58 0.72 13.89
CA GLY A 53 19.78 1.95 14.67
C GLY A 53 19.20 3.21 14.01
N GLN A 54 18.31 3.06 13.03
CA GLN A 54 17.72 4.18 12.29
C GLN A 54 16.26 4.40 12.68
N GLY A 55 15.82 5.66 12.63
CA GLY A 55 14.42 6.03 12.77
C GLY A 55 13.59 5.73 11.51
N PRO A 56 12.26 5.63 11.61
CA PRO A 56 11.38 5.33 10.47
C PRO A 56 11.26 6.47 9.45
N TRP A 57 11.62 7.69 9.85
CA TRP A 57 11.55 8.90 9.01
C TRP A 57 12.85 9.11 8.23
N THR A 58 13.07 8.30 7.22
CA THR A 58 14.27 8.33 6.37
C THR A 58 13.93 7.90 4.95
N LEU A 59 14.68 8.37 3.96
CA LEU A 59 14.55 7.92 2.56
C LEU A 59 14.90 6.45 2.36
N ARG A 60 15.55 5.83 3.37
CA ARG A 60 15.79 4.38 3.42
C ARG A 60 14.54 3.58 3.78
N ASN A 61 13.46 4.22 4.23
CA ASN A 61 12.17 3.58 4.45
C ASN A 61 11.48 3.37 3.10
N ASP A 62 11.28 2.10 2.72
CA ASP A 62 10.75 1.77 1.41
C ASP A 62 9.29 2.27 1.23
N VAL A 63 8.52 2.42 2.32
CA VAL A 63 7.16 3.00 2.27
C VAL A 63 7.22 4.47 1.88
N LEU A 64 8.05 5.25 2.58
CA LEU A 64 8.19 6.68 2.29
C LEU A 64 8.76 6.91 0.90
N ASN A 65 9.76 6.10 0.52
CA ASN A 65 10.35 6.15 -0.81
C ASN A 65 9.29 5.90 -1.90
N ALA A 66 8.47 4.85 -1.76
CA ALA A 66 7.37 4.56 -2.69
C ALA A 66 6.36 5.70 -2.78
N TRP A 67 5.94 6.29 -1.66
CA TRP A 67 5.01 7.43 -1.68
C TRP A 67 5.61 8.67 -2.36
N LEU A 68 6.89 8.96 -2.10
CA LEU A 68 7.58 10.06 -2.77
C LEU A 68 7.69 9.83 -4.28
N MET A 69 7.99 8.60 -4.71
CA MET A 69 8.01 8.25 -6.13
C MET A 69 6.63 8.42 -6.78
N SER A 70 5.54 8.00 -6.11
CA SER A 70 4.17 8.20 -6.60
C SER A 70 3.82 9.68 -6.73
N VAL A 71 4.16 10.50 -5.73
CA VAL A 71 3.94 11.96 -5.78
C VAL A 71 4.75 12.59 -6.91
N ALA A 72 6.01 12.21 -7.09
CA ALA A 72 6.85 12.71 -8.17
C ALA A 72 6.30 12.32 -9.55
N LEU A 73 5.86 11.08 -9.72
CA LEU A 73 5.27 10.59 -10.96
C LEU A 73 3.95 11.32 -11.26
N PHE A 74 3.01 11.36 -10.32
CA PHE A 74 1.71 11.99 -10.55
C PHE A 74 1.85 13.50 -10.69
N GLY A 75 2.70 14.13 -9.88
CA GLY A 75 3.03 15.55 -9.99
C GLY A 75 3.62 15.88 -11.35
N SER A 76 4.57 15.10 -11.86
CA SER A 76 5.17 15.34 -13.18
C SER A 76 4.16 15.17 -14.31
N LEU A 77 3.28 14.15 -14.24
CA LEU A 77 2.21 13.97 -15.21
C LEU A 77 1.20 15.12 -15.20
N ILE A 78 0.80 15.60 -14.01
CA ILE A 78 -0.14 16.73 -13.88
C ILE A 78 0.50 18.03 -14.39
N LEU A 79 1.78 18.26 -14.09
CA LEU A 79 2.51 19.42 -14.61
C LEU A 79 2.64 19.38 -16.14
N TRP A 80 2.81 18.19 -16.72
CA TRP A 80 2.99 18.01 -18.16
C TRP A 80 1.68 18.05 -18.95
N LEU A 81 0.66 17.33 -18.50
CA LEU A 81 -0.62 17.15 -19.23
C LEU A 81 -1.74 18.07 -18.70
N GLY A 82 -1.46 18.83 -17.65
CA GLY A 82 -2.40 19.72 -16.99
C GLY A 82 -3.36 18.99 -16.03
N PRO A 83 -4.19 19.74 -15.30
CA PRO A 83 -5.09 19.19 -14.29
C PRO A 83 -6.20 18.29 -14.86
N VAL A 84 -6.43 18.30 -16.18
CA VAL A 84 -7.45 17.48 -16.85
C VAL A 84 -7.24 15.98 -16.64
N ILE A 85 -6.00 15.53 -16.39
CA ILE A 85 -5.72 14.11 -16.17
C ILE A 85 -6.04 13.62 -14.75
N ILE A 86 -6.30 14.52 -13.79
CA ILE A 86 -6.49 14.16 -12.38
C ILE A 86 -7.61 13.11 -12.20
N PRO A 87 -8.80 13.25 -12.82
CA PRO A 87 -9.84 12.23 -12.72
C PRO A 87 -9.37 10.87 -13.24
N PHE A 88 -8.61 10.84 -14.35
CA PHE A 88 -8.08 9.61 -14.92
C PHE A 88 -7.06 8.94 -13.98
N LEU A 89 -6.17 9.72 -13.36
CA LEU A 89 -5.21 9.23 -12.36
C LEU A 89 -5.92 8.65 -11.12
N LEU A 90 -7.00 9.27 -10.67
CA LEU A 90 -7.79 8.76 -9.55
C LEU A 90 -8.51 7.45 -9.90
N ILE A 91 -9.18 7.41 -11.05
CA ILE A 91 -9.90 6.23 -11.52
C ILE A 91 -8.94 5.05 -11.71
N GLN A 92 -7.81 5.26 -12.39
CA GLN A 92 -6.84 4.17 -12.59
C GLN A 92 -6.27 3.68 -11.27
N THR A 93 -6.00 4.57 -10.31
CA THR A 93 -5.42 4.18 -9.01
C THR A 93 -6.42 3.34 -8.23
N ALA A 94 -7.69 3.78 -8.19
CA ALA A 94 -8.76 3.04 -7.54
C ALA A 94 -8.96 1.66 -8.20
N TYR A 95 -9.02 1.61 -9.53
CA TYR A 95 -9.24 0.37 -10.27
C TYR A 95 -8.07 -0.60 -10.14
N GLY A 96 -6.83 -0.13 -10.32
CA GLY A 96 -5.62 -0.94 -10.20
C GLY A 96 -5.45 -1.50 -8.79
N PHE A 97 -5.70 -0.69 -7.76
CA PHE A 97 -5.66 -1.16 -6.38
C PHE A 97 -6.76 -2.19 -6.08
N MET A 98 -8.01 -1.94 -6.51
CA MET A 98 -9.10 -2.91 -6.34
C MET A 98 -8.80 -4.24 -7.03
N LEU A 99 -8.28 -4.21 -8.26
CA LEU A 99 -7.91 -5.43 -8.98
C LEU A 99 -6.83 -6.22 -8.25
N LEU A 100 -5.82 -5.53 -7.69
CA LEU A 100 -4.77 -6.17 -6.90
C LEU A 100 -5.38 -6.89 -5.69
N GLU A 101 -6.22 -6.23 -4.91
CA GLU A 101 -6.85 -6.82 -3.72
C GLU A 101 -7.82 -7.97 -4.04
N VAL A 102 -8.39 -8.02 -5.25
CA VAL A 102 -9.25 -9.14 -5.67
C VAL A 102 -8.44 -10.43 -5.89
N VAL A 103 -7.17 -10.33 -6.27
CA VAL A 103 -6.30 -11.47 -6.63
C VAL A 103 -5.19 -11.77 -5.62
N ASN A 104 -5.03 -10.93 -4.60
CA ASN A 104 -3.91 -10.93 -3.65
C ASN A 104 -3.83 -12.20 -2.80
#